data_AF-A0AAD9F9Q5-F1
#
_entry.id   AF-A0AAD9F9Q5-F1
#
_cell.length_a   1.000
_cell.length_b   1.000
_cell.length_c   1.000
_cell.angle_alpha   90.00
_cell.angle_beta   90.00
_cell.angle_gamma   90.00
#
_symmetry.space_group_name_H-M   'P 1'
#
loop_
_entity.id
_entity.type
_entity.pdbx_description
1 polymer ?
#
loop_
_entity_poly.entity_id
_entity_poly.type
_entity_poly.pdbx_seq_one_letter_code
_entity_poly.pdbx_strand_id
1 'polypeptide(L)'
;MAALSPQMRGLHIDEGESRVLKVKVVAGIGLAKKDILGASDPYTRLSLYDPINGEITSLQTKTLKKTLDPKWNEEFFFEVDPRKHRLLLEVFDENRLFCF
;
A
#
# COMPACT_ATOMS: atom_id res chain seq x y z
N MET A 1 46.36 0.42 34.90
CA MET A 1 45.06 1.02 34.55
C MET A 1 44.64 0.44 33.20
N ALA A 2 43.94 -0.70 33.18
CA ALA A 2 43.39 -1.25 31.95
C ALA A 2 42.04 -0.57 31.70
N ALA A 3 41.93 0.18 30.61
CA ALA A 3 40.67 0.77 30.18
C ALA A 3 39.84 -0.29 29.43
N LEU A 4 38.57 -0.38 29.83
CA LEU A 4 37.55 -1.28 29.29
C LEU A 4 37.15 -0.88 27.86
N SER A 5 37.12 -1.83 26.94
CA SER A 5 36.31 -1.83 25.71
C SER A 5 34.91 -2.43 26.01
N PRO A 6 33.88 -2.44 25.12
CA PRO A 6 33.82 -2.05 23.70
C PRO A 6 32.60 -1.11 23.39
N GLN A 7 32.41 -0.52 22.21
CA GLN A 7 31.66 -1.15 21.11
C GLN A 7 31.67 -0.24 19.87
N MET A 8 32.22 -0.78 18.78
CA MET A 8 31.91 -0.33 17.42
C MET A 8 30.39 -0.31 17.22
N ARG A 9 29.89 0.71 16.52
CA ARG A 9 28.86 0.65 15.46
C ARG A 9 28.30 2.06 15.23
N GLY A 10 29.13 2.93 14.66
CA GLY A 10 28.60 3.89 13.70
C GLY A 10 28.19 3.11 12.47
N LEU A 11 27.06 2.39 12.52
CA LEU A 11 26.52 1.65 11.40
C LEU A 11 25.32 2.39 10.81
N HIS A 12 25.53 2.76 9.55
CA HIS A 12 24.55 3.13 8.54
C HIS A 12 23.85 4.48 8.75
N ILE A 13 24.53 5.54 8.31
CA ILE A 13 23.82 6.57 7.55
C ILE A 13 23.37 5.87 6.25
N ASP A 14 22.19 5.27 6.29
CA ASP A 14 21.50 4.77 5.10
C ASP A 14 20.89 5.98 4.37
N GLU A 15 21.74 6.91 3.94
CA GLU A 15 21.31 7.93 2.99
C GLU A 15 21.12 7.25 1.63
N GLY A 16 19.87 6.95 1.31
CA GLY A 16 19.37 7.20 -0.04
C GLY A 16 19.39 6.06 -1.05
N GLU A 17 19.05 4.82 -0.67
CA GLU A 17 18.59 3.84 -1.69
C GLU A 17 17.09 3.97 -1.97
N SER A 18 16.60 5.20 -2.10
CA SER A 18 15.25 5.42 -2.61
C SER A 18 15.19 4.97 -4.07
N ARG A 19 14.09 4.31 -4.46
CA ARG A 19 13.79 3.83 -5.80
C ARG A 19 12.35 4.16 -6.15
N VAL A 20 12.07 4.35 -7.42
CA VAL A 20 10.69 4.54 -7.90
C VAL A 20 10.04 3.17 -8.14
N LEU A 21 9.03 2.85 -7.35
CA LEU A 21 8.16 1.71 -7.56
C LEU A 21 6.95 2.15 -8.40
N LYS A 22 6.83 1.59 -9.60
CA LYS A 22 5.64 1.72 -10.45
C LYS A 22 4.67 0.58 -10.13
N VAL A 23 3.45 0.92 -9.72
CA VAL A 23 2.38 -0.04 -9.40
C VAL A 23 1.24 0.16 -10.39
N LYS A 24 0.84 -0.90 -11.09
CA LYS A 24 -0.34 -0.88 -11.97
C LYS A 24 -1.45 -1.72 -11.37
N VAL A 25 -2.53 -1.07 -10.95
CA VAL A 25 -3.74 -1.74 -10.49
C VAL A 25 -4.60 -2.06 -11.71
N VAL A 26 -4.57 -3.32 -12.14
CA VAL A 26 -5.22 -3.76 -13.38
C VAL A 26 -6.70 -4.02 -13.14
N ALA A 27 -7.03 -4.99 -12.28
CA ALA A 27 -8.40 -5.44 -12.06
C ALA A 27 -8.56 -6.19 -10.72
N GLY A 28 -9.80 -6.22 -10.22
CA GLY A 28 -10.28 -7.17 -9.23
C GLY A 28 -11.18 -8.20 -9.93
N ILE A 29 -11.18 -9.45 -9.45
CA ILE A 29 -11.94 -10.54 -10.08
C ILE A 29 -12.76 -11.24 -9.00
N GLY A 30 -14.06 -11.35 -9.20
CA GLY A 30 -14.96 -12.06 -8.30
C GLY A 30 -14.95 -11.51 -6.86
N LEU A 31 -14.99 -10.18 -6.70
CA LEU A 31 -15.06 -9.56 -5.38
C LEU A 31 -16.26 -10.09 -4.59
N ALA A 32 -16.08 -10.23 -3.27
CA ALA A 32 -17.09 -10.79 -2.39
C ALA A 32 -18.41 -10.00 -2.49
N LYS A 33 -19.52 -10.70 -2.70
CA LYS A 33 -20.85 -10.10 -2.64
C LYS A 33 -21.19 -9.80 -1.18
N LYS A 34 -21.13 -8.53 -0.82
CA LYS A 34 -21.60 -8.07 0.49
C LYS A 34 -23.12 -7.87 0.56
N ASP A 35 -23.81 -7.92 -0.59
CA ASP A 35 -25.27 -7.84 -0.70
C ASP A 35 -25.86 -8.91 -1.63
N ILE A 36 -27.03 -9.43 -1.23
CA ILE A 36 -27.87 -10.35 -2.03
C ILE A 36 -28.62 -9.56 -3.14
N LEU A 37 -28.78 -8.24 -2.96
CA LEU A 37 -29.61 -7.36 -3.81
C LEU A 37 -28.89 -6.10 -4.33
N GLY A 38 -27.61 -5.88 -3.96
CA GLY A 38 -26.86 -4.66 -4.26
C GLY A 38 -25.56 -4.96 -5.00
N ALA A 39 -25.20 -4.08 -5.94
CA ALA A 39 -23.92 -4.14 -6.64
C ALA A 39 -22.92 -3.22 -5.94
N SER A 40 -21.71 -3.72 -5.70
CA SER A 40 -20.63 -2.98 -5.02
C SER A 40 -20.01 -1.92 -5.92
N ASP A 41 -19.48 -0.86 -5.29
CA ASP A 41 -18.76 0.22 -5.96
C ASP A 41 -17.27 0.16 -5.55
N PRO A 42 -16.47 -0.77 -6.12
CA PRO A 42 -15.13 -1.01 -5.62
C PRO A 42 -14.09 0.04 -6.02
N TYR A 43 -13.18 0.34 -5.09
CA TYR A 43 -11.90 1.01 -5.33
C TYR A 43 -10.76 0.31 -4.57
N THR A 44 -9.51 0.50 -5.02
CA THR A 44 -8.32 -0.01 -4.33
C THR A 44 -7.56 1.15 -3.71
N ARG A 45 -7.27 1.08 -2.41
CA ARG A 45 -6.34 1.97 -1.71
C ARG A 45 -4.96 1.33 -1.65
N LEU A 46 -3.94 2.11 -1.95
CA LEU A 46 -2.53 1.75 -1.93
C LEU A 46 -1.83 2.60 -0.87
N SER A 47 -1.49 2.01 0.26
CA SER A 47 -0.87 2.70 1.39
C SER A 47 0.57 2.22 1.56
N LEU A 48 1.52 3.17 1.53
CA LEU A 48 2.93 2.93 1.78
C LEU A 48 3.22 3.14 3.27
N TYR A 49 3.82 2.14 3.92
CA TYR A 49 4.13 2.14 5.34
C TYR A 49 5.61 1.96 5.61
N ASP A 50 6.10 2.65 6.62
CA ASP A 50 7.30 2.29 7.37
C ASP A 50 6.87 1.49 8.62
N PRO A 51 7.40 0.27 8.86
CA PRO A 51 7.04 -0.54 10.02
C PRO A 51 7.27 0.13 11.38
N ILE A 52 8.13 1.13 11.46
CA ILE A 52 8.48 1.89 12.66
C ILE A 52 7.68 3.19 12.72
N ASN A 53 7.57 3.91 11.60
CA ASN A 53 7.01 5.26 11.57
C ASN A 53 5.52 5.33 11.16
N GLY A 54 4.94 4.23 10.67
CA GLY A 54 3.54 4.17 10.25
C GLY A 54 3.31 4.52 8.78
N GLU A 55 2.11 5.01 8.45
CA GLU A 55 1.75 5.36 7.07
C GLU A 55 2.54 6.58 6.59
N ILE A 56 3.22 6.42 5.46
CA ILE A 56 3.95 7.50 4.78
C ILE A 56 2.99 8.24 3.82
N THR A 57 2.28 7.48 2.98
CA THR A 57 1.33 8.04 2.01
C THR A 57 0.31 6.99 1.59
N SER A 58 -0.87 7.45 1.15
CA SER A 58 -1.94 6.62 0.62
C SER A 58 -2.51 7.24 -0.64
N LEU A 59 -2.66 6.44 -1.68
CA LEU A 59 -3.32 6.78 -2.94
C LEU A 59 -4.48 5.81 -3.19
N GLN A 60 -5.44 6.17 -4.03
CA GLN A 60 -6.54 5.28 -4.37
C GLN A 60 -6.87 5.34 -5.85
N THR A 61 -7.38 4.23 -6.39
CA THR A 61 -7.99 4.19 -7.73
C THR A 61 -9.30 4.95 -7.75
N LYS A 62 -9.84 5.17 -8.95
CA LYS A 62 -11.24 5.55 -9.10
C LYS A 62 -12.14 4.45 -8.56
N THR A 63 -13.30 4.88 -8.06
CA THR A 63 -14.41 3.99 -7.76
C THR A 63 -15.10 3.58 -9.06
N LEU A 64 -15.25 2.27 -9.29
CA LEU A 64 -16.07 1.75 -10.40
C LEU A 64 -17.43 1.33 -9.88
N LYS A 65 -18.50 1.78 -10.53
CA LYS A 65 -19.85 1.55 -10.04
C LYS A 65 -20.37 0.16 -10.40
N LYS A 66 -21.06 -0.46 -9.46
CA LYS A 66 -21.91 -1.65 -9.61
C LYS A 66 -21.21 -2.82 -10.29
N THR A 67 -20.01 -3.16 -9.83
CA THR A 67 -19.22 -4.27 -10.39
C THR A 67 -18.49 -5.06 -9.31
N LEU A 68 -18.36 -6.37 -9.53
CA LEU A 68 -17.52 -7.27 -8.73
C LEU A 68 -16.26 -7.69 -9.49
N ASP A 69 -16.14 -7.24 -10.75
CA ASP A 69 -15.00 -7.48 -11.63
C ASP A 69 -14.45 -6.13 -12.14
N PRO A 70 -14.03 -5.22 -11.24
CA PRO A 70 -13.55 -3.90 -11.64
C PRO A 70 -12.27 -4.00 -12.48
N LYS A 71 -12.17 -3.13 -13.49
CA LYS A 71 -10.97 -2.98 -14.34
C LYS A 71 -10.46 -1.54 -14.28
N TRP A 72 -9.66 -1.22 -13.27
CA TRP A 72 -9.14 0.13 -13.06
C TRP A 72 -8.11 0.55 -14.10
N ASN A 73 -7.12 -0.30 -14.37
CA ASN A 73 -5.98 -0.01 -15.24
C ASN A 73 -5.26 1.31 -14.90
N GLU A 74 -5.11 1.59 -13.61
CA GLU A 74 -4.48 2.81 -13.10
C GLU A 74 -3.03 2.55 -12.67
N GLU A 75 -2.16 3.54 -12.88
CA GLU A 75 -0.73 3.47 -12.54
C GLU A 75 -0.39 4.48 -11.46
N PHE A 76 0.36 4.03 -10.45
CA PHE A 76 0.83 4.82 -9.33
C PHE A 76 2.35 4.71 -9.23
N PHE A 77 2.98 5.76 -8.70
CA PHE A 77 4.42 5.83 -8.52
C PHE A 77 4.71 6.19 -7.08
N PHE A 78 5.58 5.40 -6.44
CA PHE A 78 6.00 5.62 -5.05
C PHE A 78 7.52 5.72 -5.00
N GLU A 79 8.03 6.71 -4.27
CA GLU A 79 9.42 6.67 -3.82
C GLU A 79 9.51 5.74 -2.62
N VAL A 80 10.30 4.69 -2.72
CA VAL A 80 10.40 3.66 -1.69
C VAL A 80 11.86 3.36 -1.36
N ASP A 81 12.13 3.12 -0.08
CA ASP A 81 13.25 2.29 0.33
C ASP A 81 12.81 0.82 0.22
N PRO A 82 13.34 0.04 -0.74
CA PRO A 82 12.89 -1.34 -0.97
C PRO A 82 13.14 -2.28 0.21
N ARG A 83 14.03 -1.92 1.14
CA ARG A 83 14.37 -2.75 2.30
C ARG A 83 13.41 -2.47 3.46
N LYS A 84 13.03 -1.20 3.64
CA LYS A 84 12.23 -0.75 4.79
C LYS A 84 10.74 -0.68 4.50
N HIS A 85 10.33 -0.06 3.41
CA HIS A 85 8.92 0.26 3.19
C HIS A 85 8.10 -0.99 2.82
N ARG A 86 6.80 -0.92 3.11
CA ARG A 86 5.80 -1.94 2.78
C ARG A 86 4.63 -1.27 2.07
N LEU A 87 4.15 -1.88 1.00
CA LEU A 87 2.97 -1.41 0.29
C LEU A 87 1.79 -2.32 0.63
N LEU A 88 0.73 -1.74 1.17
CA LEU A 88 -0.54 -2.41 1.45
C LEU A 88 -1.54 -2.03 0.37
N LEU A 89 -2.21 -3.03 -0.19
CA LEU A 89 -3.31 -2.84 -1.14
C LEU A 89 -4.59 -3.37 -0.50
N GLU A 90 -5.61 -2.53 -0.39
CA GLU A 90 -6.89 -2.85 0.21
C GLU A 90 -8.01 -2.49 -0.76
N VAL A 91 -8.99 -3.38 -0.92
CA VAL A 91 -10.18 -3.12 -1.75
C VAL A 91 -11.33 -2.72 -0.84
N PHE A 92 -11.97 -1.60 -1.19
CA PHE A 92 -13.09 -1.02 -0.46
C PHE A 92 -14.32 -0.89 -1.35
N ASP A 93 -15.50 -0.84 -0.74
CA ASP A 93 -16.77 -0.47 -1.39
C ASP A 93 -17.09 0.98 -1.04
N GLU A 94 -17.28 1.88 -2.01
CA GLU A 94 -17.63 3.27 -1.70
C GLU A 94 -19.03 3.38 -1.03
N ASN A 95 -19.94 2.45 -1.33
CA ASN A 95 -21.29 2.46 -0.76
C ASN A 95 -21.37 1.91 0.67
N ARG A 96 -20.32 1.26 1.17
CA ARG A 96 -20.25 0.75 2.54
C ARG A 96 -18.96 1.22 3.18
N LEU A 97 -19.05 1.87 4.33
CA LEU A 97 -17.95 2.28 5.21
C LEU A 97 -17.00 1.13 5.68
N PHE A 98 -16.94 -0.04 5.03
CA PHE A 98 -16.21 -1.25 5.46
C PHE A 98 -15.44 -1.96 4.31
N CYS A 99 -14.16 -2.26 4.55
CA CYS A 99 -13.24 -2.99 3.65
C CYS A 99 -13.73 -4.41 3.30
N PHE A 100 -13.43 -4.89 2.09
CA PHE A 100 -13.66 -6.29 1.70
C PHE A 100 -12.64 -7.25 2.31
#